data_AF-A0A0P8A9B9-F1
#
_entry.id   AF-A0A0P8A9B9-F1
#
_cell.length_a   1.000
_cell.length_b   1.000
_cell.length_c   1.000
_cell.angle_alpha   90.00
_cell.angle_beta   90.00
_cell.angle_gamma   90.00
#
_symmetry.space_group_name_H-M   'P 1'
#
loop_
_entity.id
_entity.type
_entity.pdbx_description
1 polymer ?
#
loop_
_entity_poly.entity_id
_entity_poly.type
_entity_poly.pdbx_seq_one_letter_code
_entity_poly.pdbx_strand_id
1 'polypeptide(L)'
;QPDTIVPQPGNPGSLNRYSYVLNNPLRYRDPSGHAPQNPGDPDDMPGECTTQWCWQNRWYRARGFSWHGSGWSAGGGIRFYDEGILSETVGEAGITFAGGWDWKTQEAQMTAIGQGIVMFGQKLSAGLSQLKNLLGGGASIAQGSCFGRPCALPPGTSTVRMPKSADATWNMQTIVHELAHIIDWHSKIQIGTTVSFGELPVYGHFSDAWAGEPLTMYAAGQDGAIFNHQWETWAEAVTVWVFGGSYKASERPLHVDVGSQMVRISELLNGWR
;
A
#
# COMPACT_ATOMS: atom_id res chain seq x y z
N GLN A 1 3.34 30.30 -1.21
CA GLN A 1 3.15 28.84 -1.16
C GLN A 1 2.03 28.54 -0.16
N PRO A 2 1.15 27.56 -0.40
CA PRO A 2 0.13 27.17 0.57
C PRO A 2 0.72 26.36 1.73
N ASP A 3 0.26 26.64 2.95
CA ASP A 3 0.41 25.88 4.19
C ASP A 3 0.09 24.39 3.96
N THR A 4 0.90 23.54 4.56
CA THR A 4 0.84 22.09 4.40
C THR A 4 0.01 21.41 5.48
N ILE A 5 -0.42 22.14 6.51
CA ILE A 5 -1.22 21.63 7.63
C ILE A 5 -2.65 22.19 7.52
N VAL A 6 -3.66 21.32 7.65
CA VAL A 6 -5.05 21.73 7.90
C VAL A 6 -5.34 21.50 9.39
N PRO A 7 -5.35 22.56 10.22
CA PRO A 7 -5.41 22.40 11.67
C PRO A 7 -6.71 21.74 12.15
N GLN A 8 -7.81 22.00 11.46
CA GLN A 8 -9.14 21.49 11.80
C GLN A 8 -9.96 21.25 10.52
N PRO A 9 -10.00 20.01 9.99
CA PRO A 9 -10.69 19.68 8.75
C PRO A 9 -12.20 19.99 8.74
N GLY A 10 -12.84 20.04 9.92
CA GLY A 10 -14.25 20.39 10.07
C GLY A 10 -14.57 21.89 10.08
N ASN A 11 -13.56 22.76 10.06
CA ASN A 11 -13.73 24.22 9.94
C ASN A 11 -13.34 24.67 8.52
N PRO A 12 -14.30 25.15 7.70
CA PRO A 12 -14.02 25.56 6.32
C PRO A 12 -12.92 26.62 6.19
N GLY A 13 -12.74 27.48 7.21
CA GLY A 13 -11.67 28.47 7.23
C GLY A 13 -10.27 27.88 7.33
N SER A 14 -10.13 26.71 7.96
CA SER A 14 -8.86 25.98 8.11
C SER A 14 -8.41 25.27 6.83
N LEU A 15 -9.28 25.17 5.82
CA LEU A 15 -8.95 24.62 4.50
C LEU A 15 -8.25 25.65 3.60
N ASN A 16 -8.27 26.94 3.95
CA ASN A 16 -7.55 27.96 3.21
C ASN A 16 -6.07 27.93 3.57
N ARG A 17 -5.34 27.07 2.85
CA ARG A 17 -3.91 26.88 3.00
C ARG A 17 -3.08 28.13 2.66
N TYR A 18 -3.64 29.17 2.06
CA TYR A 18 -2.90 30.42 1.80
C TYR A 18 -3.07 31.46 2.91
N SER A 19 -3.86 31.15 3.95
CA SER A 19 -4.13 32.05 5.05
C SER A 19 -3.11 31.89 6.19
N TYR A 20 -2.58 33.01 6.67
CA TYR A 20 -1.76 33.04 7.87
C TYR A 20 -2.68 33.18 9.08
N VAL A 21 -2.59 32.25 10.03
CA VAL A 21 -3.22 32.39 11.35
C VAL A 21 -4.73 32.66 11.28
N LEU A 22 -5.46 31.87 10.48
CA LEU A 22 -6.91 32.03 10.23
C LEU A 22 -7.31 33.46 9.82
N ASN A 23 -6.43 34.19 9.12
CA ASN A 23 -6.59 35.60 8.74
C ASN A 23 -6.79 36.57 9.92
N ASN A 24 -6.35 36.21 11.15
CA ASN A 24 -6.43 37.09 12.31
C ASN A 24 -5.09 37.20 13.07
N PRO A 25 -4.08 37.85 12.47
CA PRO A 25 -2.72 37.94 13.01
C PRO A 25 -2.59 38.84 14.25
N LEU A 26 -3.62 39.61 14.58
CA LEU A 26 -3.66 40.41 15.82
C LEU A 26 -4.09 39.57 17.03
N ARG A 27 -4.85 38.50 16.80
CA ARG A 27 -5.39 37.64 17.86
C ARG A 27 -4.55 36.39 18.08
N TYR A 28 -4.02 35.78 17.02
CA TYR A 28 -3.16 34.61 17.19
C TYR A 28 -1.78 34.83 16.54
N ARG A 29 -0.78 34.21 17.15
CA ARG A 29 0.63 34.22 16.73
C ARG A 29 1.05 32.77 16.62
N ASP A 30 1.64 32.38 15.49
CA ASP A 30 2.19 31.04 15.30
C ASP A 30 3.58 30.95 15.98
N PRO A 31 3.71 30.22 17.11
CA PRO A 31 4.98 30.08 17.81
C PRO A 31 5.91 29.05 17.15
N SER A 32 5.39 28.21 16.26
CA SER A 32 6.17 27.15 15.60
C SER A 32 7.13 27.69 14.55
N GLY A 33 6.81 28.86 13.99
CA GLY A 33 7.71 29.71 13.20
C GLY A 33 8.65 28.90 12.32
N HIS A 34 8.13 28.23 11.30
CA HIS A 34 8.87 27.38 10.36
C HIS A 34 10.29 27.91 10.10
N ALA A 35 11.30 27.31 10.74
CA ALA A 35 12.68 27.73 10.60
C ALA A 35 13.22 27.25 9.22
N PRO A 36 14.00 28.08 8.50
CA PRO A 36 14.60 27.64 7.25
C PRO A 36 15.72 26.62 7.54
N GLN A 37 15.59 25.40 7.02
CA GLN A 37 16.67 24.42 6.84
C GLN A 37 16.92 24.24 5.34
N ASN A 38 18.18 24.01 4.96
CA ASN A 38 18.60 23.90 3.58
C ASN A 38 18.60 22.42 3.10
N PRO A 39 18.46 22.19 1.79
CA PRO A 39 18.60 20.84 1.22
C PRO A 39 19.95 20.22 1.57
N GLY A 40 19.93 19.06 2.24
CA GLY A 40 21.14 18.31 2.63
C GLY A 40 21.58 18.49 4.09
N ASP A 41 20.86 19.27 4.90
CA ASP A 41 21.03 19.26 6.35
C ASP A 41 20.69 17.86 6.93
N PRO A 42 21.40 17.38 7.97
CA PRO A 42 21.15 16.06 8.54
C PRO A 42 19.76 16.00 9.22
N ASP A 43 18.89 15.16 8.69
CA ASP A 43 17.55 14.87 9.23
C ASP A 43 17.58 13.95 10.47
N ASP A 44 18.76 13.69 11.04
CA ASP A 44 18.98 12.67 12.07
C ASP A 44 18.59 13.13 13.49
N MET A 45 17.87 14.25 13.62
CA MET A 45 17.30 14.62 14.92
C MET A 45 15.93 13.97 15.09
N PRO A 46 15.72 13.08 16.08
CA PRO A 46 14.42 12.51 16.41
C PRO A 46 13.45 13.53 17.06
N GLY A 47 13.63 14.82 16.76
CA GLY A 47 12.77 15.92 17.22
C GLY A 47 11.63 16.19 16.24
N GLU A 48 10.67 17.01 16.68
CA GLU A 48 9.57 17.48 15.85
C GLU A 48 10.13 18.12 14.56
N CYS A 49 9.65 17.68 13.39
CA CYS A 49 10.01 18.31 12.12
C CYS A 49 9.52 19.77 12.15
N THR A 50 10.41 20.71 12.41
CA THR A 50 10.09 22.14 12.54
C THR A 50 10.29 22.90 11.22
N THR A 51 10.80 22.24 10.19
CA THR A 51 11.19 22.89 8.93
C THR A 51 10.50 22.29 7.73
N GLN A 52 10.34 23.12 6.71
CA GLN A 52 9.79 22.69 5.44
C GLN A 52 10.61 21.57 4.79
N TRP A 53 11.94 21.63 4.90
CA TRP A 53 12.84 20.60 4.37
C TRP A 53 12.61 19.25 5.05
N CYS A 54 12.57 19.20 6.39
CA CYS A 54 12.32 17.98 7.16
C CYS A 54 11.01 17.31 6.71
N TRP A 55 9.93 18.09 6.58
CA TRP A 55 8.64 17.60 6.11
C TRP A 55 8.70 17.08 4.68
N GLN A 56 9.32 17.83 3.76
CA GLN A 56 9.47 17.39 2.38
C GLN A 56 10.26 16.08 2.30
N ASN A 57 11.44 16.01 2.93
CA ASN A 57 12.24 14.80 2.92
C ASN A 57 11.49 13.61 3.50
N ARG A 58 10.85 13.78 4.65
CA ARG A 58 10.06 12.75 5.29
C ARG A 58 8.90 12.25 4.40
N TRP A 59 8.20 13.15 3.73
CA TRP A 59 7.13 12.82 2.78
C TRP A 59 7.65 12.07 1.55
N TYR A 60 8.75 12.54 0.94
CA TYR A 60 9.35 11.93 -0.24
C TYR A 60 9.96 10.55 0.07
N ARG A 61 10.68 10.42 1.19
CA ARG A 61 11.28 9.16 1.66
C ARG A 61 10.22 8.09 1.96
N ALA A 62 9.08 8.48 2.53
CA ALA A 62 7.96 7.56 2.77
C ALA A 62 7.35 7.01 1.46
N ARG A 63 7.61 7.67 0.31
CA ARG A 63 7.14 7.27 -1.03
C ARG A 63 8.25 6.71 -1.92
N GLY A 64 9.45 6.46 -1.37
CA GLY A 64 10.59 5.90 -2.11
C GLY A 64 11.31 6.89 -3.01
N PHE A 65 11.20 8.19 -2.74
CA PHE A 65 11.99 9.23 -3.39
C PHE A 65 13.21 9.59 -2.54
N SER A 66 14.30 9.97 -3.20
CA SER A 66 15.51 10.48 -2.56
C SER A 66 15.96 11.80 -3.19
N TRP A 67 16.54 12.66 -2.35
CA TRP A 67 17.16 13.90 -2.80
C TRP A 67 18.60 13.66 -3.27
N HIS A 68 18.96 14.22 -4.43
CA HIS A 68 20.29 14.09 -5.02
C HIS A 68 20.99 15.45 -5.20
N GLY A 69 20.74 16.41 -4.32
CA GLY A 69 21.38 17.74 -4.33
C GLY A 69 20.72 18.74 -5.28
N SER A 70 20.11 18.28 -6.37
CA SER A 70 19.46 19.14 -7.39
C SER A 70 17.97 18.84 -7.61
N GLY A 71 17.43 17.81 -6.96
CA GLY A 71 16.06 17.37 -7.14
C GLY A 71 15.74 16.05 -6.46
N TRP A 72 14.45 15.71 -6.46
CA TRP A 72 13.92 14.43 -6.01
C TRP A 72 13.84 13.44 -7.17
N SER A 73 14.30 12.21 -6.96
CA SER A 73 14.11 11.12 -7.92
C SER A 73 13.58 9.87 -7.24
N ALA A 74 12.80 9.09 -7.98
CA ALA A 74 12.33 7.79 -7.55
C ALA A 74 13.50 6.78 -7.47
N GLY A 75 13.30 5.70 -6.70
CA GLY A 75 14.29 4.62 -6.54
C GLY A 75 15.10 4.71 -5.24
N GLY A 76 14.75 5.63 -4.34
CA GLY A 76 15.24 5.65 -2.98
C GLY A 76 14.55 4.58 -2.12
N GLY A 77 15.23 4.12 -1.06
CA GLY A 77 14.60 3.24 -0.07
C GLY A 77 13.42 3.93 0.63
N ILE A 78 12.32 3.19 0.80
CA ILE A 78 11.12 3.66 1.51
C ILE A 78 11.44 3.72 3.00
N ARG A 79 11.28 4.89 3.62
CA ARG A 79 11.55 5.11 5.05
C ARG A 79 10.42 5.91 5.71
N PHE A 80 9.90 5.36 6.80
CA PHE A 80 8.98 6.06 7.71
C PHE A 80 9.77 6.50 8.93
N TYR A 81 9.74 7.79 9.24
CA TYR A 81 10.48 8.35 10.38
C TYR A 81 9.70 8.23 11.70
N ASP A 82 8.38 8.09 11.64
CA ASP A 82 7.52 7.79 12.78
C ASP A 82 6.16 7.21 12.32
N GLU A 83 5.31 6.89 13.30
CA GLU A 83 3.96 6.37 13.09
C GLU A 83 3.05 7.32 12.29
N GLY A 84 3.18 8.63 12.48
CA GLY A 84 2.35 9.62 11.82
C GLY A 84 2.56 9.62 10.31
N ILE A 85 3.82 9.61 9.86
CA ILE A 85 4.10 9.55 8.41
C ILE A 85 3.77 8.18 7.81
N LEU A 86 3.96 7.10 8.57
CA LEU A 86 3.48 5.77 8.16
C LEU A 86 1.97 5.82 7.92
N SER A 87 1.21 6.25 8.93
CA SER A 87 -0.25 6.29 8.92
C SER A 87 -0.81 7.21 7.83
N GLU A 88 -0.21 8.39 7.64
CA GLU A 88 -0.57 9.30 6.56
C GLU A 88 -0.35 8.65 5.19
N THR A 89 0.82 8.04 4.98
CA THR A 89 1.19 7.44 3.69
C THR A 89 0.28 6.26 3.36
N VAL A 90 0.10 5.29 4.26
CA VAL A 90 -0.80 4.15 3.99
C VAL A 90 -2.27 4.58 3.93
N GLY A 91 -2.62 5.68 4.60
CA GLY A 91 -3.95 6.31 4.54
C GLY A 91 -4.31 6.84 3.15
N GLU A 92 -3.35 7.16 2.29
CA GLU A 92 -3.61 7.50 0.88
C GLU A 92 -4.23 6.33 0.11
N ALA A 93 -3.89 5.09 0.51
CA ALA A 93 -4.52 3.87 0.00
C ALA A 93 -5.83 3.51 0.74
N GLY A 94 -6.32 4.37 1.64
CA GLY A 94 -7.46 4.08 2.50
C GLY A 94 -7.17 2.98 3.52
N ILE A 95 -5.90 2.70 3.81
CA ILE A 95 -5.49 1.65 4.74
C ILE A 95 -5.26 2.24 6.13
N THR A 96 -5.68 1.52 7.18
CA THR A 96 -5.48 1.90 8.57
C THR A 96 -4.89 0.76 9.39
N PHE A 97 -4.03 1.07 10.35
CA PHE A 97 -3.64 0.11 11.39
C PHE A 97 -4.75 0.09 12.45
N ALA A 98 -5.34 -1.07 12.71
CA ALA A 98 -6.41 -1.23 13.69
C ALA A 98 -5.90 -1.10 15.13
N GLY A 99 -6.80 -1.05 16.11
CA GLY A 99 -6.42 -1.01 17.52
C GLY A 99 -5.49 -2.16 17.92
N GLY A 100 -4.47 -1.86 18.73
CA GLY A 100 -3.51 -2.83 19.28
C GLY A 100 -2.09 -2.68 18.75
N TRP A 101 -1.89 -1.99 17.62
CA TRP A 101 -0.56 -1.61 17.15
C TRP A 101 0.09 -0.56 18.06
N ASP A 102 1.36 -0.78 18.38
CA ASP A 102 2.19 0.13 19.17
C ASP A 102 3.52 0.36 18.46
N TRP A 103 3.66 1.54 17.86
CA TRP A 103 4.87 1.94 17.15
C TRP A 103 6.13 1.75 17.99
N LYS A 104 6.09 2.05 19.29
CA LYS A 104 7.28 1.99 20.16
C LYS A 104 7.86 0.59 20.30
N THR A 105 7.01 -0.43 20.18
CA THR A 105 7.41 -1.83 20.35
C THR A 105 7.38 -2.62 19.04
N GLN A 106 6.75 -2.08 17.99
CA GLN A 106 6.49 -2.78 16.73
C GLN A 106 6.91 -1.97 15.48
N GLU A 107 7.68 -0.89 15.64
CA GLU A 107 8.19 -0.04 14.55
C GLU A 107 8.69 -0.84 13.35
N ALA A 108 9.56 -1.84 13.56
CA ALA A 108 10.14 -2.62 12.46
C ALA A 108 9.09 -3.37 11.65
N GLN A 109 8.10 -3.98 12.31
CA GLN A 109 7.03 -4.71 11.66
C GLN A 109 6.08 -3.75 10.93
N MET A 110 5.65 -2.69 11.60
CA MET A 110 4.76 -1.67 11.01
C MET A 110 5.41 -0.99 9.79
N THR A 111 6.71 -0.69 9.88
CA THR A 111 7.51 -0.16 8.78
C THR A 111 7.54 -1.11 7.59
N ALA A 112 7.83 -2.39 7.81
CA ALA A 112 7.84 -3.40 6.75
C ALA A 112 6.46 -3.54 6.08
N ILE A 113 5.39 -3.54 6.87
CA ILE A 113 4.02 -3.56 6.35
C ILE A 113 3.74 -2.32 5.48
N GLY A 114 4.11 -1.13 5.96
CA GLY A 114 4.00 0.11 5.20
C GLY A 114 4.80 0.09 3.89
N GLN A 115 6.00 -0.48 3.91
CA GLN A 115 6.85 -0.61 2.73
C GLN A 115 6.18 -1.47 1.66
N GLY A 116 5.60 -2.62 2.03
CA GLY A 116 4.86 -3.47 1.10
C GLY A 116 3.69 -2.74 0.43
N ILE A 117 2.93 -1.96 1.21
CA ILE A 117 1.81 -1.15 0.70
C ILE A 117 2.29 -0.09 -0.30
N VAL A 118 3.35 0.64 0.03
CA VAL A 118 3.93 1.67 -0.84
C VAL A 118 4.48 1.04 -2.12
N MET A 119 5.15 -0.11 -2.03
CA MET A 119 5.64 -0.84 -3.19
C MET A 119 4.51 -1.31 -4.11
N PHE A 120 3.37 -1.74 -3.55
CA PHE A 120 2.19 -2.05 -4.34
C PHE A 120 1.67 -0.78 -5.05
N GLY A 121 1.48 0.30 -4.30
CA GLY A 121 1.08 1.60 -4.87
C GLY A 121 1.99 2.04 -6.02
N GLN A 122 3.31 1.90 -5.91
CA GLN A 122 4.27 2.28 -6.95
C GLN A 122 4.12 1.50 -8.27
N LYS A 123 3.49 0.33 -8.25
CA LYS A 123 3.19 -0.44 -9.47
C LYS A 123 1.91 0.01 -10.18
N LEU A 124 1.08 0.79 -9.50
CA LEU A 124 -0.18 1.29 -10.00
C LEU A 124 0.00 2.69 -10.61
N SER A 125 -0.68 2.92 -11.73
CA SER A 125 -0.58 4.14 -12.53
C SER A 125 -0.98 5.40 -11.78
N ALA A 126 -1.96 5.29 -10.88
CA ALA A 126 -2.41 6.36 -9.98
C ALA A 126 -1.93 6.17 -8.53
N GLY A 127 -0.90 5.34 -8.32
CA GLY A 127 -0.25 5.18 -7.03
C GLY A 127 -1.17 4.56 -5.97
N LEU A 128 -1.00 5.02 -4.73
CA LEU A 128 -1.81 4.60 -3.58
C LEU A 128 -3.30 4.95 -3.74
N SER A 129 -3.63 6.02 -4.47
CA SER A 129 -5.04 6.36 -4.72
C SER A 129 -5.76 5.30 -5.57
N GLN A 130 -5.06 4.67 -6.50
CA GLN A 130 -5.61 3.54 -7.27
C GLN A 130 -5.74 2.30 -6.39
N LEU A 131 -4.77 2.05 -5.51
CA LEU A 131 -4.86 0.94 -4.54
C LEU A 131 -6.11 1.08 -3.66
N LYS A 132 -6.43 2.30 -3.20
CA LYS A 132 -7.67 2.56 -2.45
C LYS A 132 -8.92 2.13 -3.20
N ASN A 133 -9.00 2.45 -4.49
CA ASN A 133 -10.16 2.11 -5.31
C ASN A 133 -10.26 0.59 -5.49
N LEU A 134 -9.13 -0.07 -5.78
CA LEU A 134 -9.06 -1.53 -5.92
C LEU A 134 -9.49 -2.26 -4.64
N LEU A 135 -9.20 -1.68 -3.47
CA LEU A 135 -9.62 -2.19 -2.15
C LEU A 135 -11.09 -1.92 -1.81
N GLY A 136 -11.91 -1.43 -2.74
CA GLY A 136 -13.31 -1.08 -2.46
C GLY A 136 -13.47 0.12 -1.52
N GLY A 137 -12.46 1.01 -1.47
CA GLY A 137 -12.46 2.23 -0.66
C GLY A 137 -11.51 2.20 0.54
N GLY A 138 -10.96 1.04 0.91
CA GLY A 138 -9.93 0.92 1.94
C GLY A 138 -9.86 -0.43 2.64
N ALA A 139 -8.86 -0.59 3.50
CA ALA A 139 -8.65 -1.78 4.31
C ALA A 139 -8.12 -1.45 5.71
N SER A 140 -8.10 -2.45 6.59
CA SER A 140 -7.57 -2.35 7.94
C SER A 140 -6.56 -3.47 8.18
N ILE A 141 -5.53 -3.18 8.95
CA ILE A 141 -4.48 -4.13 9.31
C ILE A 141 -4.59 -4.37 10.81
N ALA A 142 -5.01 -5.57 11.19
CA ALA A 142 -5.17 -5.97 12.57
C ALA A 142 -4.06 -6.96 12.96
N GLN A 143 -3.72 -6.97 14.25
CA GLN A 143 -2.88 -8.02 14.80
C GLN A 143 -3.63 -9.35 14.88
N GLY A 144 -2.88 -10.44 14.80
CA GLY A 144 -3.38 -11.81 14.98
C GLY A 144 -3.33 -12.61 13.69
N SER A 145 -4.05 -13.73 13.66
CA SER A 145 -4.00 -14.69 12.57
C SER A 145 -5.35 -15.39 12.41
N CYS A 146 -5.64 -15.90 11.23
CA CYS A 146 -6.70 -16.88 11.04
C CYS A 146 -6.06 -18.26 11.00
N PHE A 147 -6.51 -19.18 11.84
CA PHE A 147 -6.01 -20.56 11.85
C PHE A 147 -4.47 -20.64 11.96
N GLY A 148 -3.85 -19.69 12.68
CA GLY A 148 -2.39 -19.62 12.88
C GLY A 148 -1.59 -19.04 11.72
N ARG A 149 -2.23 -18.51 10.67
CA ARG A 149 -1.60 -17.91 9.48
C ARG A 149 -2.07 -16.46 9.25
N PRO A 150 -1.28 -15.63 8.55
CA PRO A 150 -1.82 -14.38 8.01
C PRO A 150 -3.03 -14.68 7.11
N CYS A 151 -3.95 -13.72 7.03
CA CYS A 151 -5.19 -13.91 6.28
C CYS A 151 -5.92 -12.58 6.01
N ALA A 152 -6.68 -12.58 4.92
CA ALA A 152 -7.83 -11.72 4.68
C ALA A 152 -9.05 -12.59 4.34
N LEU A 153 -9.98 -12.75 5.29
CA LEU A 153 -11.09 -13.71 5.15
C LEU A 153 -12.16 -13.25 4.14
N PRO A 154 -12.53 -14.07 3.15
CA PRO A 154 -13.74 -13.86 2.37
C PRO A 154 -15.01 -14.25 3.14
N PRO A 155 -16.19 -13.79 2.69
CA PRO A 155 -16.48 -12.52 2.02
C PRO A 155 -16.84 -11.41 3.03
N GLY A 156 -16.58 -10.16 2.67
CA GLY A 156 -17.08 -8.99 3.42
C GLY A 156 -16.20 -8.49 4.56
N THR A 157 -14.94 -8.94 4.67
CA THR A 157 -13.96 -8.29 5.55
C THR A 157 -12.94 -7.49 4.73
N SER A 158 -12.73 -6.23 5.08
CA SER A 158 -11.62 -5.41 4.57
C SER A 158 -10.48 -5.41 5.59
N THR A 159 -10.20 -6.56 6.21
CA THR A 159 -9.21 -6.67 7.29
C THR A 159 -8.18 -7.73 6.98
N VAL A 160 -6.93 -7.32 6.91
CA VAL A 160 -5.78 -8.21 6.94
C VAL A 160 -5.41 -8.47 8.39
N ARG A 161 -5.26 -9.74 8.79
CA ARG A 161 -4.70 -10.11 10.10
C ARG A 161 -3.26 -10.56 9.93
N MET A 162 -2.35 -9.88 10.62
CA MET A 162 -0.93 -10.18 10.59
C MET A 162 -0.44 -10.65 11.96
N PRO A 163 0.16 -11.85 12.07
CA PRO A 163 0.79 -12.29 13.30
C PRO A 163 2.06 -11.49 13.55
N LYS A 164 2.52 -11.48 14.80
CA LYS A 164 3.79 -10.85 15.16
C LYS A 164 4.93 -11.54 14.41
N SER A 165 5.75 -10.77 13.70
CA SER A 165 6.92 -11.28 12.97
C SER A 165 8.05 -10.25 12.96
N ALA A 166 9.28 -10.73 13.19
CA ALA A 166 10.50 -9.91 13.08
C ALA A 166 11.08 -9.89 11.66
N ASP A 167 10.55 -10.71 10.74
CA ASP A 167 11.05 -10.79 9.36
C ASP A 167 10.41 -9.69 8.51
N ALA A 168 11.19 -8.65 8.20
CA ALA A 168 10.73 -7.52 7.40
C ALA A 168 10.33 -7.93 5.98
N THR A 169 11.08 -8.83 5.35
CA THR A 169 10.81 -9.30 3.98
C THR A 169 9.50 -10.07 3.93
N TRP A 170 9.32 -10.96 4.90
CA TRP A 170 8.06 -11.71 5.04
C TRP A 170 6.88 -10.77 5.28
N ASN A 171 7.01 -9.76 6.17
CA ASN A 171 5.94 -8.80 6.42
C ASN A 171 5.56 -7.99 5.17
N MET A 172 6.56 -7.50 4.42
CA MET A 172 6.36 -6.78 3.15
C MET A 172 5.61 -7.62 2.11
N GLN A 173 6.02 -8.88 1.94
CA GLN A 173 5.42 -9.77 0.93
C GLN A 173 4.02 -10.23 1.34
N THR A 174 3.86 -10.57 2.62
CA THR A 174 2.58 -11.03 3.18
C THR A 174 1.52 -9.95 3.06
N ILE A 175 1.79 -8.69 3.41
CA ILE A 175 0.75 -7.65 3.29
C ILE A 175 0.28 -7.46 1.84
N VAL A 176 1.17 -7.57 0.86
CA VAL A 176 0.79 -7.48 -0.56
C VAL A 176 -0.08 -8.65 -0.97
N HIS A 177 0.29 -9.87 -0.57
CA HIS A 177 -0.48 -11.08 -0.80
C HIS A 177 -1.90 -10.96 -0.22
N GLU A 178 -2.03 -10.58 1.05
CA GLU A 178 -3.33 -10.47 1.71
C GLU A 178 -4.20 -9.33 1.16
N LEU A 179 -3.59 -8.21 0.76
CA LEU A 179 -4.34 -7.14 0.07
C LEU A 179 -4.83 -7.60 -1.30
N ALA A 180 -4.11 -8.47 -2.00
CA ALA A 180 -4.54 -9.01 -3.28
C ALA A 180 -5.82 -9.86 -3.15
N HIS A 181 -5.98 -10.60 -2.04
CA HIS A 181 -7.27 -11.24 -1.72
C HIS A 181 -8.39 -10.22 -1.52
N ILE A 182 -8.15 -9.16 -0.75
CA ILE A 182 -9.17 -8.10 -0.55
C ILE A 182 -9.57 -7.47 -1.89
N ILE A 183 -8.60 -7.16 -2.75
CA ILE A 183 -8.85 -6.63 -4.09
C ILE A 183 -9.70 -7.60 -4.90
N ASP A 184 -9.42 -8.90 -4.84
CA ASP A 184 -10.21 -9.92 -5.53
C ASP A 184 -11.66 -9.94 -5.03
N TRP A 185 -11.88 -9.96 -3.71
CA TRP A 185 -13.24 -9.99 -3.14
C TRP A 185 -14.06 -8.74 -3.44
N HIS A 186 -13.43 -7.57 -3.50
CA HIS A 186 -14.10 -6.32 -3.86
C HIS A 186 -14.23 -6.13 -5.36
N SER A 187 -13.53 -6.92 -6.16
CA SER A 187 -13.64 -6.83 -7.61
C SER A 187 -15.02 -7.32 -8.07
N LYS A 188 -15.61 -6.51 -8.96
CA LYS A 188 -16.84 -6.81 -9.69
C LYS A 188 -16.61 -6.43 -11.14
N ILE A 189 -15.84 -7.25 -11.84
CA ILE A 189 -15.44 -7.00 -13.22
C ILE A 189 -16.27 -7.85 -14.17
N GLN A 190 -16.55 -7.32 -15.35
CA GLN A 190 -17.22 -8.12 -16.38
C GLN A 190 -16.23 -9.15 -16.93
N ILE A 191 -16.54 -10.44 -16.79
CA ILE A 191 -15.70 -11.57 -17.21
C ILE A 191 -16.25 -12.28 -18.46
N GLY A 192 -17.42 -11.87 -18.95
CA GLY A 192 -18.01 -12.42 -20.17
C GLY A 192 -19.43 -11.96 -20.41
N THR A 193 -20.12 -12.69 -21.28
CA THR A 193 -21.54 -12.50 -21.61
C THR A 193 -22.24 -13.85 -21.72
N THR A 194 -23.44 -13.97 -21.16
CA THR A 194 -24.32 -15.13 -21.38
C THR A 194 -25.36 -14.81 -22.45
N VAL A 195 -25.84 -15.84 -23.17
CA VAL A 195 -26.78 -15.69 -24.30
C VAL A 195 -28.17 -16.29 -24.03
N SER A 196 -28.41 -16.87 -22.85
CA SER A 196 -29.66 -17.59 -22.56
C SER A 196 -30.92 -16.71 -22.61
N PHE A 197 -30.80 -15.38 -22.47
CA PHE A 197 -31.92 -14.42 -22.55
C PHE A 197 -31.49 -13.08 -23.18
N GLY A 198 -30.68 -13.12 -24.24
CA GLY A 198 -29.97 -11.95 -24.79
C GLY A 198 -28.56 -11.81 -24.18
N GLU A 199 -27.69 -11.02 -24.81
CA GLU A 199 -26.32 -10.79 -24.33
C GLU A 199 -26.35 -10.02 -23.00
N LEU A 200 -26.24 -10.76 -21.89
CA LEU A 200 -26.17 -10.19 -20.56
C LEU A 200 -24.74 -10.30 -20.02
N PRO A 201 -24.19 -9.23 -19.42
CA PRO A 201 -22.86 -9.25 -18.83
C PRO A 201 -22.80 -10.22 -17.65
N VAL A 202 -21.76 -11.04 -17.60
CA VAL A 202 -21.41 -11.88 -16.45
C VAL A 202 -20.31 -11.17 -15.67
N TYR A 203 -20.50 -11.01 -14.38
CA TYR A 203 -19.53 -10.39 -13.49
C TYR A 203 -18.86 -11.44 -12.61
N GLY A 204 -17.56 -11.27 -12.40
CA GLY A 204 -16.75 -12.07 -11.48
C GLY A 204 -15.62 -11.25 -10.92
N HIS A 205 -14.57 -11.95 -10.52
CA HIS A 205 -13.43 -11.39 -9.81
C HIS A 205 -12.18 -11.29 -10.72
N PHE A 206 -11.15 -10.60 -10.25
CA PHE A 206 -9.87 -10.50 -10.98
C PHE A 206 -9.22 -11.88 -11.17
N SER A 207 -9.32 -12.75 -10.17
CA SER A 207 -8.85 -14.13 -10.23
C SER A 207 -9.56 -14.94 -11.33
N ASP A 208 -10.83 -14.65 -11.61
CA ASP A 208 -11.59 -15.24 -12.72
C ASP A 208 -11.09 -14.76 -14.09
N ALA A 209 -10.77 -13.47 -14.23
CA ALA A 209 -10.30 -12.89 -15.49
C ALA A 209 -8.84 -13.20 -15.82
N TRP A 210 -7.98 -13.33 -14.81
CA TRP A 210 -6.54 -13.55 -15.01
C TRP A 210 -6.19 -15.00 -15.37
N ALA A 211 -6.75 -15.97 -14.63
CA ALA A 211 -6.60 -17.42 -14.83
C ALA A 211 -5.18 -17.90 -15.25
N GLY A 212 -4.13 -17.32 -14.64
CA GLY A 212 -2.73 -17.64 -14.96
C GLY A 212 -2.23 -18.91 -14.27
N GLU A 213 -1.16 -19.50 -14.84
CA GLU A 213 -0.46 -20.63 -14.21
C GLU A 213 0.27 -20.19 -12.93
N PRO A 214 0.33 -21.03 -11.89
CA PRO A 214 1.04 -20.73 -10.65
C PRO A 214 2.47 -20.24 -10.85
N LEU A 215 2.80 -19.10 -10.24
CA LEU A 215 4.14 -18.51 -10.31
C LEU A 215 5.07 -18.97 -9.18
N THR A 216 4.53 -19.65 -8.17
CA THR A 216 5.27 -20.17 -7.00
C THR A 216 4.81 -21.59 -6.68
N MET A 217 5.67 -22.39 -6.03
CA MET A 217 5.33 -23.74 -5.57
C MET A 217 4.16 -23.73 -4.58
N TYR A 218 4.06 -22.68 -3.76
CA TYR A 218 2.92 -22.43 -2.88
C TYR A 218 1.62 -22.34 -3.68
N ALA A 219 1.56 -21.45 -4.69
CA ALA A 219 0.39 -21.32 -5.56
C ALA A 219 0.07 -22.63 -6.32
N ALA A 220 1.10 -23.41 -6.64
CA ALA A 220 0.95 -24.70 -7.29
C ALA A 220 0.44 -25.82 -6.36
N GLY A 221 0.28 -25.55 -5.05
CA GLY A 221 -0.07 -26.57 -4.05
C GLY A 221 1.02 -27.62 -3.85
N GLN A 222 2.26 -27.32 -4.26
CA GLN A 222 3.40 -28.25 -4.21
C GLN A 222 4.20 -28.14 -2.90
N ASP A 223 3.80 -27.26 -1.99
CA ASP A 223 4.38 -27.08 -0.66
C ASP A 223 3.60 -27.82 0.46
N GLY A 224 2.54 -28.55 0.09
CA GLY A 224 1.66 -29.26 1.03
C GLY A 224 0.50 -28.43 1.59
N ALA A 225 0.28 -27.20 1.12
CA ALA A 225 -0.92 -26.43 1.42
C ALA A 225 -2.12 -26.92 0.57
N ILE A 226 -3.18 -27.37 1.23
CA ILE A 226 -4.42 -27.88 0.59
C ILE A 226 -5.49 -26.80 0.70
N PHE A 227 -5.60 -25.81 -0.20
CA PHE A 227 -6.85 -25.04 -0.41
C PHE A 227 -6.91 -24.41 -1.81
N ASN A 228 -8.14 -24.12 -2.26
CA ASN A 228 -8.61 -23.76 -3.61
C ASN A 228 -7.57 -22.95 -4.45
N HIS A 229 -7.28 -23.41 -5.66
CA HIS A 229 -6.06 -22.97 -6.36
C HIS A 229 -6.13 -21.53 -6.88
N GLN A 230 -7.29 -21.00 -7.27
CA GLN A 230 -7.33 -19.80 -8.12
C GLN A 230 -7.07 -18.48 -7.38
N TRP A 231 -7.69 -18.28 -6.21
CA TRP A 231 -7.54 -17.09 -5.36
C TRP A 231 -6.14 -16.96 -4.74
N GLU A 232 -5.55 -18.08 -4.30
CA GLU A 232 -4.15 -18.13 -3.81
C GLU A 232 -3.15 -17.89 -4.96
N THR A 233 -3.41 -18.49 -6.13
CA THR A 233 -2.59 -18.27 -7.33
C THR A 233 -2.62 -16.80 -7.75
N TRP A 234 -3.79 -16.17 -7.69
CA TRP A 234 -3.93 -14.73 -7.92
C TRP A 234 -3.10 -13.90 -6.93
N ALA A 235 -3.24 -14.14 -5.62
CA ALA A 235 -2.56 -13.36 -4.60
C ALA A 235 -1.02 -13.49 -4.67
N GLU A 236 -0.52 -14.71 -4.91
CA GLU A 236 0.90 -14.92 -5.16
C GLU A 236 1.37 -14.22 -6.44
N ALA A 237 0.56 -14.24 -7.51
CA ALA A 237 0.94 -13.63 -8.77
C ALA A 237 1.01 -12.10 -8.67
N VAL A 238 0.09 -11.46 -7.95
CA VAL A 238 0.17 -10.03 -7.61
C VAL A 238 1.42 -9.74 -6.78
N THR A 239 1.77 -10.62 -5.84
CA THR A 239 3.01 -10.47 -5.04
C THR A 239 4.26 -10.55 -5.90
N VAL A 240 4.32 -11.50 -6.86
CA VAL A 240 5.39 -11.56 -7.87
C VAL A 240 5.44 -10.29 -8.72
N TRP A 241 4.30 -9.69 -9.05
CA TRP A 241 4.25 -8.44 -9.81
C TRP A 241 4.78 -7.24 -9.05
N VAL A 242 4.50 -7.16 -7.75
CA VAL A 242 5.01 -6.09 -6.88
C VAL A 242 6.52 -6.23 -6.63
N PHE A 243 6.98 -7.40 -6.21
CA PHE A 243 8.39 -7.62 -5.84
C PHE A 243 9.28 -8.04 -7.02
N GLY A 244 8.68 -8.36 -8.16
CA GLY A 244 9.38 -8.70 -9.40
C GLY A 244 9.89 -10.14 -9.47
N GLY A 245 10.75 -10.36 -10.47
CA GLY A 245 11.29 -11.66 -10.83
C GLY A 245 12.14 -12.37 -9.75
N SER A 246 12.55 -11.67 -8.69
CA SER A 246 13.35 -12.22 -7.59
C SER A 246 12.50 -12.82 -6.46
N TYR A 247 11.23 -12.43 -6.32
CA TYR A 247 10.35 -13.01 -5.30
C TYR A 247 10.18 -14.51 -5.54
N LYS A 248 10.58 -15.29 -4.53
CA LYS A 248 10.53 -16.76 -4.51
C LYS A 248 11.08 -17.39 -5.80
N ALA A 249 12.12 -16.80 -6.40
CA ALA A 249 12.64 -17.25 -7.70
C ALA A 249 13.12 -18.72 -7.69
N SER A 250 13.64 -19.19 -6.56
CA SER A 250 14.06 -20.59 -6.35
C SER A 250 12.90 -21.56 -6.17
N GLU A 251 11.70 -21.07 -5.88
CA GLU A 251 10.49 -21.85 -5.63
C GLU A 251 9.52 -21.75 -6.82
N ARG A 252 10.00 -21.41 -8.01
CA ARG A 252 9.16 -21.30 -9.21
C ARG A 252 8.96 -22.66 -9.86
N PRO A 253 7.74 -22.99 -10.33
CA PRO A 253 7.54 -24.14 -11.17
C PRO A 253 8.37 -24.03 -12.47
N LEU A 254 8.77 -25.19 -13.03
CA LEU A 254 9.51 -25.23 -14.29
C LEU A 254 8.61 -24.73 -15.44
N HIS A 255 9.21 -24.02 -16.41
CA HIS A 255 8.57 -23.56 -17.65
C HIS A 255 7.45 -22.51 -17.52
N VAL A 256 7.50 -21.65 -16.50
CA VAL A 256 6.52 -20.57 -16.31
C VAL A 256 6.97 -19.26 -17.00
N ASP A 257 6.14 -18.70 -17.88
CA ASP A 257 6.38 -17.39 -18.50
C ASP A 257 5.98 -16.25 -17.55
N VAL A 258 6.88 -15.91 -16.64
CA VAL A 258 6.67 -14.82 -15.67
C VAL A 258 6.46 -13.48 -16.39
N GLY A 259 7.21 -13.20 -17.46
CA GLY A 259 7.16 -11.92 -18.17
C GLY A 259 5.77 -11.59 -18.70
N SER A 260 5.17 -12.51 -19.45
CA SER A 260 3.82 -12.32 -20.00
C SER A 260 2.75 -12.28 -18.90
N GLN A 261 2.93 -13.03 -17.80
CA GLN A 261 2.01 -12.97 -16.67
C GLN A 261 2.06 -11.61 -15.95
N MET A 262 3.23 -10.99 -15.80
CA MET A 262 3.37 -9.66 -15.19
C MET A 262 2.71 -8.56 -16.03
N VAL A 263 2.79 -8.67 -17.36
CA VAL A 263 2.11 -7.73 -18.28
C VAL A 263 0.59 -7.82 -18.07
N ARG A 264 0.04 -9.05 -18.08
CA ARG A 264 -1.41 -9.26 -17.89
C ARG A 264 -1.93 -8.73 -16.55
N ILE A 265 -1.20 -8.97 -15.44
CA ILE A 265 -1.59 -8.43 -14.13
C ILE A 265 -1.54 -6.90 -14.14
N SER A 266 -0.51 -6.33 -14.74
CA SER A 266 -0.38 -4.88 -14.88
C SER A 266 -1.55 -4.29 -15.65
N GLU A 267 -1.93 -4.88 -16.78
CA GLU A 267 -3.06 -4.43 -17.61
C GLU A 267 -4.38 -4.55 -16.86
N LEU A 268 -4.58 -5.65 -16.13
CA LEU A 268 -5.80 -5.89 -15.38
C LEU A 268 -6.00 -4.89 -14.24
N LEU A 269 -4.97 -4.70 -13.41
CA LEU A 269 -5.04 -3.78 -12.25
C LEU A 269 -4.97 -2.31 -12.66
N ASN A 270 -4.20 -1.96 -13.69
CA ASN A 270 -4.10 -0.58 -14.16
C ASN A 270 -5.23 -0.16 -15.10
N GLY A 271 -5.81 -1.11 -15.84
CA GLY A 271 -6.93 -0.87 -16.76
C GLY A 271 -8.28 -0.78 -16.06
N TRP A 272 -8.39 -1.25 -14.81
CA TRP A 272 -9.61 -1.17 -14.03
C TRP A 272 -9.94 0.27 -13.61
N ARG A 273 -11.20 0.66 -13.80
CA ARG A 273 -11.75 1.99 -13.48
C ARG A 273 -13.12 1.88 -12.81
#